data_AF-A0A6B4FU60-F1
#
_entry.id   AF-A0A6B4FU60-F1
#
_cell.length_a   1.000
_cell.length_b   1.000
_cell.length_c   1.000
_cell.angle_alpha   90.00
_cell.angle_beta   90.00
_cell.angle_gamma   90.00
#
_symmetry.space_group_name_H-M   'P 1'
#
loop_
_entity.id
_entity.type
_entity.pdbx_description
1 polymer ?
#
loop_
_entity_poly.entity_id
_entity_poly.type
_entity_poly.pdbx_seq_one_letter_code
_entity_poly.pdbx_strand_id
1 'polypeptide(L)' 'MIFTEKFIFEITIIRGYNDDEESIKNIKNIIKEISPNKIIIARIEDERFKKKRGITDERFEEILNLLLNS' A
#
# COMPACT_ATOMS: atom_id res chain seq x y z
N MET A 1 18.90 26.80 6.77
CA MET A 1 17.97 26.09 5.86
C MET A 1 17.27 25.03 6.68
N ILE A 2 15.96 25.11 6.87
CA ILE A 2 15.18 24.06 7.55
C ILE A 2 14.73 23.11 6.44
N PHE A 3 15.30 21.90 6.39
CA PHE A 3 14.73 20.84 5.55
C PHE A 3 13.55 20.25 6.32
N THR A 4 12.33 20.50 5.86
CA THR A 4 11.16 19.75 6.31
C THR A 4 11.17 18.42 5.59
N GLU A 5 11.96 17.47 6.08
CA GLU A 5 11.95 16.11 5.54
C GLU A 5 10.55 15.53 5.74
N LYS A 6 9.91 15.14 4.64
CA LYS A 6 8.62 14.43 4.68
C LYS A 6 8.93 12.95 4.66
N PHE A 7 8.60 12.25 5.74
CA PHE A 7 8.61 10.79 5.76
C PHE A 7 7.52 10.26 4.83
N ILE A 8 7.95 9.62 3.74
CA ILE A 8 7.08 8.96 2.78
C ILE A 8 7.14 7.46 3.04
N PHE A 9 5.99 6.83 3.24
CA PHE A 9 5.87 5.39 3.35
C PHE A 9 5.17 4.84 2.11
N GLU A 10 5.94 4.16 1.26
CA GLU A 10 5.44 3.50 0.06
C GLU A 10 5.24 2.00 0.30
N ILE A 11 4.07 1.49 -0.04
CA ILE A 11 3.67 0.09 0.15
C ILE A 11 3.23 -0.45 -1.21
N THR A 12 3.95 -1.46 -1.73
CA THR A 12 3.51 -2.18 -2.93
C THR A 12 2.64 -3.36 -2.54
N ILE A 13 1.42 -3.43 -3.07
CA ILE A 13 0.50 -4.55 -2.90
C ILE A 13 0.76 -5.60 -3.99
N ILE A 14 0.93 -6.85 -3.58
CA ILE A 14 1.28 -7.98 -4.42
C ILE A 14 0.31 -9.13 -4.13
N ARG A 15 -0.29 -9.67 -5.19
CA ARG A 15 -1.26 -10.76 -5.10
C ARG A 15 -0.66 -12.02 -4.45
N GLY A 16 -1.32 -12.50 -3.41
CA GLY A 16 -0.95 -13.68 -2.62
C GLY A 16 0.20 -13.45 -1.66
N TYR A 17 0.49 -12.20 -1.28
CA TYR A 17 1.53 -11.86 -0.31
C TYR A 17 1.04 -10.92 0.79
N ASN A 18 0.44 -9.80 0.42
CA ASN A 18 0.01 -8.76 1.36
C ASN A 18 -1.35 -8.14 0.99
N ASP A 19 -2.13 -8.84 0.17
CA ASP A 19 -3.47 -8.45 -0.27
C ASP A 19 -4.60 -9.13 0.51
N ASP A 20 -4.29 -9.97 1.48
CA ASP A 20 -5.24 -10.58 2.41
C ASP A 20 -5.62 -9.63 3.56
N GLU A 21 -6.73 -9.92 4.23
CA GLU A 21 -7.30 -9.05 5.26
C GLU A 21 -6.39 -8.87 6.50
N GLU A 22 -5.67 -9.92 6.90
CA GLU A 22 -4.76 -9.85 8.06
C GLU A 22 -3.58 -8.92 7.74
N SER A 23 -2.98 -9.09 6.57
CA SER A 23 -1.92 -8.21 6.07
C SER A 23 -2.39 -6.75 5.97
N ILE A 24 -3.57 -6.49 5.40
CA ILE A 24 -4.13 -5.14 5.28
C ILE A 24 -4.34 -4.50 6.67
N LYS A 25 -4.88 -5.27 7.62
CA LYS A 25 -5.07 -4.81 9.01
C LYS A 25 -3.74 -4.46 9.67
N ASN A 26 -2.72 -5.29 9.49
CA ASN A 26 -1.38 -5.05 10.03
C ASN A 26 -0.75 -3.79 9.41
N ILE A 27 -0.84 -3.62 8.09
CA ILE A 27 -0.37 -2.41 7.39
C ILE A 27 -1.08 -1.17 7.94
N LYS A 28 -2.41 -1.22 8.14
CA LYS A 28 -3.18 -0.11 8.71
C LYS A 28 -2.70 0.28 10.12
N ASN A 29 -2.40 -0.71 10.96
CA ASN A 29 -1.86 -0.48 12.30
C ASN A 29 -0.46 0.17 12.23
N ILE A 30 0.41 -0.32 11.34
CA ILE A 30 1.76 0.24 11.13
C ILE A 30 1.67 1.70 10.68
N ILE A 31 0.83 2.00 9.69
CA ILE A 31 0.61 3.38 9.21
C ILE A 31 0.22 4.30 10.37
N LYS A 32 -0.67 3.84 11.26
CA LYS A 32 -1.09 4.59 12.44
C LYS A 32 0.03 4.79 13.46
N GLU A 33 0.87 3.77 13.67
CA GLU A 33 1.97 3.80 14.63
C GLU A 33 3.11 4.72 14.18
N ILE A 34 3.51 4.63 12.91
CA ILE A 34 4.66 5.40 12.38
C ILE A 34 4.27 6.79 11.87
N SER A 35 2.97 7.04 11.65
CA SER A 35 2.37 8.33 11.28
C SER A 35 3.15 9.07 10.17
N PRO A 36 3.24 8.49 8.95
CA PRO A 36 4.02 9.08 7.87
C PRO A 36 3.39 10.38 7.36
N ASN A 37 4.20 11.30 6.82
CA ASN A 37 3.71 12.52 6.22
C ASN A 37 2.98 12.28 4.89
N LYS A 38 3.31 11.19 4.20
CA LYS A 38 2.66 10.76 2.96
C LYS A 38 2.68 9.24 2.87
N ILE A 39 1.55 8.67 2.48
CA ILE A 39 1.41 7.25 2.16
C ILE A 39 1.28 7.13 0.64
N ILE A 40 1.98 6.16 0.05
CA ILE A 40 1.83 5.80 -1.36
C ILE A 40 1.50 4.31 -1.42
N ILE A 41 0.32 3.97 -1.92
CA ILE A 41 -0.03 2.58 -2.18
C ILE A 41 0.22 2.32 -3.67
N ALA A 42 1.11 1.38 -3.96
CA ALA A 42 1.53 1.02 -5.30
C ALA A 42 1.15 -0.44 -5.61
N ARG A 43 1.22 -0.81 -6.89
CA ARG A 43 1.06 -2.19 -7.36
C ARG A 43 2.02 -2.43 -8.52
N ILE A 44 2.25 -3.70 -8.83
CA ILE A 44 3.10 -4.10 -9.95
C ILE A 44 2.44 -3.73 -11.28
N GLU A 45 3.05 -2.81 -12.02
CA GLU A 45 2.64 -2.44 -13.39
C GLU A 45 3.51 -3.11 -14.48
N ASP A 46 4.61 -3.75 -14.11
CA ASP A 46 5.44 -4.49 -15.06
C ASP A 46 4.66 -5.71 -15.60
N GLU A 47 4.36 -5.66 -16.90
CA GLU A 47 3.60 -6.68 -17.63
C GLU A 47 4.18 -8.09 -17.50
N ARG A 48 5.50 -8.24 -17.27
CA ARG A 48 6.15 -9.54 -17.06
C ARG A 48 5.61 -10.26 -15.80
N PHE A 49 5.19 -9.49 -14.80
CA PHE A 49 4.79 -10.00 -13.49
C PHE A 49 3.29 -9.87 -13.23
N LYS A 50 2.60 -8.98 -13.95
CA LYS A 50 1.16 -8.68 -13.79
C LYS A 50 0.27 -9.92 -13.81
N LYS A 51 0.51 -10.86 -14.75
CA LYS A 51 -0.30 -12.09 -14.85
C LYS A 51 -0.24 -12.98 -13.60
N LYS A 52 0.92 -13.08 -12.94
CA LYS A 52 1.12 -13.97 -11.77
C LYS A 52 0.94 -13.26 -10.43
N ARG A 53 1.35 -12.00 -10.33
CA ARG A 53 1.48 -11.26 -9.06
C ARG A 53 0.79 -9.89 -9.05
N GLY A 54 0.27 -9.45 -10.20
CA GLY A 54 -0.56 -8.26 -10.30
C GLY A 54 -1.89 -8.45 -9.58
N ILE A 55 -2.34 -7.40 -8.92
CA ILE A 55 -3.65 -7.32 -8.29
C ILE A 55 -4.67 -6.75 -9.29
N THR A 56 -5.93 -7.15 -9.18
CA THR A 56 -6.99 -6.59 -10.02
C THR A 56 -7.25 -5.13 -9.66
N ASP A 57 -7.82 -4.36 -10.58
CA ASP A 57 -8.23 -2.98 -10.33
C ASP A 57 -9.21 -2.91 -9.15
N GLU A 58 -10.24 -3.76 -9.15
CA GLU A 58 -11.25 -3.83 -8.09
C GLU A 58 -10.62 -4.04 -6.70
N ARG A 59 -9.76 -5.05 -6.55
CA ARG A 59 -9.14 -5.34 -5.25
C ARG A 59 -8.14 -4.26 -4.84
N PHE A 60 -7.45 -3.64 -5.80
CA PHE A 60 -6.56 -2.52 -5.51
C PHE A 60 -7.32 -1.31 -4.96
N GLU A 61 -8.44 -0.94 -5.60
CA GLU A 61 -9.31 0.15 -5.13
C GLU A 61 -9.91 -0.15 -3.75
N GLU A 62 -10.30 -1.40 -3.49
CA GLU A 62 -10.75 -1.80 -2.15
C GLU A 62 -9.66 -1.58 -1.10
N ILE A 63 -8.42 -2.02 -1.37
CA ILE A 63 -7.29 -1.87 -0.45
C ILE A 63 -6.93 -0.40 -0.24
N LEU A 64 -6.94 0.41 -1.32
CA LEU A 64 -6.76 1.85 -1.24
C LEU A 64 -7.75 2.47 -0.25
N ASN A 65 -9.03 2.13 -0.38
CA ASN A 65 -10.07 2.61 0.51
C ASN A 65 -9.85 2.16 1.96
N LEU A 66 -9.49 0.90 2.19
CA LEU A 66 -9.25 0.36 3.54
C LEU A 66 -8.08 1.03 4.26
N LEU A 67 -6.99 1.34 3.51
CA LEU A 67 -5.76 1.90 4.06
C LEU A 67 -5.77 3.43 4.18
N LEU A 68 -6.44 4.14 3.25
CA LEU A 68 -6.38 5.60 3.16
C LEU A 68 -7.62 6.29 3.73
N ASN A 69 -8.79 5.65 3.72
CA ASN A 69 -9.99 6.21 4.35
C ASN A 69 -10.07 5.71 5.80
N SER A 70 -9.77 6.61 6.73
CA SER A 70 -9.94 6.42 8.19
C SER A 70 -10.68 7.61 8.78
#